data_AF-E3GWI5-F1
#
_entry.id   AF-E3GWI5-F1
#
_cell.length_a   1.000
_cell.length_b   1.000
_cell.length_c   1.000
_cell.angle_alpha   90.00
_cell.angle_beta   90.00
_cell.angle_gamma   90.00
#
_symmetry.space_group_name_H-M   'P 1'
#
loop_
_entity.id
_entity.type
_entity.pdbx_description
1 polymer ?
#
loop_
_entity_poly.entity_id
_entity_poly.type
_entity_poly.pdbx_seq_one_letter_code
_entity_poly.pdbx_strand_id
1 'polypeptide(L)'
;MGFLLKPKRFFHMPLEADVIRPDLFTELNLKEIKKLEVYEGNRKRPLGDLFEISKNSLADDIIQIDGDVSRVKYIGAKMKEGQIIINGNVGLQLGSEMKGGKIKVNGNASSWIGMEMQGGIIEINGNAGDYIGCAYRGNWRGMKGGKIIINGNAGNNVGGGMVDGIIHIKGNVGNFCGIQMKGGEIIVDGNAGRAPGAEMVGGKIQIKGKIDSLLPGFKHIETLKIDNLLFMVFEGDLSEKIHNGKLMINKNKNMHIVTGSVPRKQKLTEKGLAVIYNSGSTIKQGEIIKGGKKLTSDYIEECARCYINPSDLALIGNPKKVVVECENRKVVLKAVADPDIREGTIFIPRSIWANVLTPSYTESTGSPMYKGVLVYVRKASSSDKILSAEEVIESMGGK
;
A
#
# COMPACT_ATOMS: atom_id res chain seq x y z
N MET A 1 -40.72 -5.36 9.22
CA MET A 1 -40.67 -4.37 8.13
C MET A 1 -39.41 -3.55 8.31
N GLY A 2 -38.50 -3.64 7.34
CA GLY A 2 -37.22 -2.95 7.34
C GLY A 2 -37.35 -1.45 7.13
N PHE A 3 -36.21 -0.79 7.00
CA PHE A 3 -36.12 0.65 6.89
C PHE A 3 -35.55 1.05 5.53
N LEU A 4 -36.14 2.08 4.93
CA LEU A 4 -35.67 2.71 3.70
C LEU A 4 -35.22 4.13 4.01
N LEU A 5 -33.98 4.43 3.65
CA LEU A 5 -33.35 5.74 3.82
C LEU A 5 -33.03 6.30 2.44
N LYS A 6 -33.56 7.48 2.14
CA LYS A 6 -33.21 8.24 0.92
C LYS A 6 -32.54 9.55 1.32
N PRO A 7 -31.33 9.85 0.85
CA PRO A 7 -30.71 11.14 1.12
C PRO A 7 -31.56 12.25 0.47
N LYS A 8 -31.95 13.28 1.24
CA LYS A 8 -32.82 14.36 0.72
C LYS A 8 -32.10 15.31 -0.24
N ARG A 9 -30.77 15.31 -0.23
CA ARG A 9 -29.90 16.16 -1.04
C ARG A 9 -28.52 15.52 -1.17
N PHE A 10 -27.73 16.04 -2.11
CA PHE A 10 -26.30 15.77 -2.15
C PHE A 10 -25.58 16.47 -0.98
N PHE A 11 -24.65 15.76 -0.32
CA PHE A 11 -23.92 16.30 0.83
C PHE A 11 -22.56 16.86 0.42
N HIS A 12 -22.42 18.19 0.38
CA HIS A 12 -21.12 18.81 0.17
C HIS A 12 -20.19 18.62 1.39
N MET A 13 -20.73 18.83 2.58
CA MET A 13 -20.04 18.57 3.84
C MET A 13 -20.18 17.08 4.20
N PRO A 14 -19.11 16.38 4.64
CA PRO A 14 -19.22 15.00 5.06
C PRO A 14 -20.14 14.83 6.26
N LEU A 15 -20.87 13.72 6.26
CA LEU A 15 -21.66 13.26 7.40
C LEU A 15 -20.94 12.14 8.15
N GLU A 16 -21.06 12.13 9.48
CA GLU A 16 -20.64 10.99 10.32
C GLU A 16 -21.90 10.37 10.92
N ALA A 17 -22.21 9.15 10.50
CA ALA A 17 -23.47 8.49 10.78
C ALA A 17 -23.25 7.02 11.22
N ASP A 18 -22.49 6.85 12.30
CA ASP A 18 -22.25 5.58 12.99
C ASP A 18 -23.53 4.97 13.60
N VAL A 19 -24.58 5.79 13.75
CA VAL A 19 -25.92 5.37 14.16
C VAL A 19 -26.67 4.56 13.09
N ILE A 20 -26.27 4.62 11.81
CA ILE A 20 -26.92 3.86 10.74
C ILE A 20 -26.44 2.41 10.80
N ARG A 21 -27.09 1.61 11.65
CA ARG A 21 -26.87 0.17 11.77
C ARG A 21 -28.13 -0.59 12.21
N PRO A 22 -28.37 -1.81 11.71
CA PRO A 22 -29.59 -2.57 11.98
C PRO A 22 -29.85 -2.82 13.47
N ASP A 23 -28.83 -3.19 14.23
CA ASP A 23 -28.95 -3.51 15.66
C ASP A 23 -29.44 -2.34 16.52
N LEU A 24 -29.25 -1.09 16.07
CA LEU A 24 -29.82 0.09 16.74
C LEU A 24 -31.24 0.38 16.25
N PHE A 25 -31.51 0.15 14.96
CA PHE A 25 -32.80 0.50 14.35
C PHE A 25 -33.92 -0.45 14.76
N THR A 26 -33.62 -1.72 15.02
CA THR A 26 -34.60 -2.71 15.49
C THR A 26 -35.11 -2.41 16.90
N GLU A 27 -34.31 -1.75 17.73
CA GLU A 27 -34.68 -1.36 19.11
C GLU A 27 -35.54 -0.08 19.16
N LEU A 28 -35.68 0.65 18.05
CA LEU A 28 -36.26 1.99 18.02
C LEU A 28 -37.47 2.08 17.10
N ASN A 29 -38.40 2.98 17.42
CA ASN A 29 -39.49 3.32 16.52
C ASN A 29 -39.06 4.39 15.49
N LEU A 30 -39.86 4.57 14.44
CA LEU A 30 -39.53 5.47 13.33
C LEU A 30 -39.41 6.96 13.76
N LYS A 31 -40.09 7.39 14.84
CA LYS A 31 -39.96 8.75 15.36
C LYS A 31 -38.63 8.93 16.11
N GLU A 32 -38.18 7.90 16.82
CA GLU A 32 -36.88 7.87 17.51
C GLU A 32 -35.73 7.81 16.52
N ILE A 33 -35.81 6.95 15.51
CA ILE A 33 -34.79 6.84 14.45
C ILE A 33 -34.56 8.20 13.77
N LYS A 34 -35.64 8.94 13.48
CA LYS A 34 -35.53 10.29 12.89
C LYS A 34 -34.82 11.29 13.79
N LYS A 35 -34.83 11.08 15.11
CA LYS A 35 -34.18 11.95 16.11
C LYS A 35 -32.73 11.59 16.40
N LEU A 36 -32.22 10.46 15.92
CA LEU A 36 -30.82 10.07 16.11
C LEU A 36 -29.89 11.17 15.61
N GLU A 37 -28.93 11.56 16.43
CA GLU A 37 -27.98 12.62 16.09
C GLU A 37 -26.87 12.09 15.18
N VAL A 38 -26.58 12.85 14.12
CA VAL A 38 -25.41 12.66 13.25
C VAL A 38 -24.66 13.98 13.12
N TYR A 39 -23.38 13.93 12.75
CA TYR A 39 -22.57 15.12 12.55
C TYR A 39 -22.49 15.49 11.08
N GLU A 40 -22.81 16.75 10.74
CA GLU A 40 -22.49 17.38 9.45
C GLU A 40 -21.36 18.39 9.68
N GLY A 41 -20.12 17.99 9.40
CA GLY A 41 -18.94 18.74 9.82
C GLY A 41 -18.88 18.89 11.35
N ASN A 42 -18.99 20.12 11.86
CA ASN A 42 -18.94 20.41 13.30
C ASN A 42 -20.33 20.59 13.94
N ARG A 43 -21.43 20.34 13.20
CA ARG A 43 -22.80 20.55 13.69
C ARG A 43 -23.53 19.22 13.85
N LYS A 44 -24.23 19.07 14.97
CA LYS A 44 -25.18 17.97 15.18
C LYS A 44 -26.48 18.24 14.45
N ARG A 45 -27.01 17.23 13.78
CA ARG A 45 -28.29 17.25 13.07
C ARG A 45 -29.04 15.94 13.34
N PRO A 46 -30.37 15.97 13.46
CA PRO A 46 -31.14 14.75 13.52
C PRO A 46 -31.14 14.06 12.15
N LEU A 47 -31.07 12.72 12.14
CA LEU A 47 -30.99 11.92 10.93
C LEU A 47 -32.16 12.17 9.98
N GLY A 48 -33.36 12.40 10.54
CA GLY A 48 -34.58 12.69 9.78
C GLY A 48 -34.56 14.03 9.05
N ASP A 49 -33.65 14.95 9.35
CA ASP A 49 -33.48 16.19 8.58
C ASP A 49 -32.72 15.91 7.27
N LEU A 50 -31.82 14.94 7.29
CA LEU A 50 -30.88 14.64 6.19
C LEU A 50 -31.38 13.51 5.29
N PHE A 51 -32.15 12.57 5.86
CA PHE A 51 -32.72 11.43 5.15
C PHE A 51 -34.25 11.41 5.25
N GLU A 52 -34.90 11.06 4.15
CA GLU A 52 -36.28 10.59 4.19
C GLU A 52 -36.25 9.12 4.67
N ILE A 53 -36.90 8.87 5.81
CA ILE A 53 -36.90 7.57 6.49
C ILE A 53 -38.33 7.01 6.51
N SER A 54 -38.51 5.86 5.88
CA SER A 54 -39.77 5.13 5.81
C SER A 54 -39.57 3.63 6.10
N LYS A 55 -40.65 2.89 6.33
CA LYS A 55 -40.62 1.43 6.40
C LYS A 55 -40.74 0.83 5.00
N ASN A 56 -40.10 -0.31 4.76
CA ASN A 56 -40.25 -1.08 3.52
C ASN A 56 -40.78 -2.49 3.80
N SER A 57 -41.01 -3.25 2.74
CA SER A 57 -41.50 -4.64 2.80
C SER A 57 -40.42 -5.67 3.14
N LEU A 58 -39.17 -5.25 3.35
CA LEU A 58 -38.08 -6.15 3.73
C LEU A 58 -38.21 -6.56 5.20
N ALA A 59 -37.38 -7.51 5.63
CA ALA A 59 -37.27 -7.88 7.04
C ALA A 59 -36.82 -6.66 7.88
N ASP A 60 -37.25 -6.61 9.15
CA ASP A 60 -37.01 -5.48 10.06
C ASP A 60 -35.55 -5.25 10.41
N ASP A 61 -34.71 -6.27 10.30
CA ASP A 61 -33.26 -6.20 10.44
C ASP A 61 -32.54 -5.70 9.17
N ILE A 62 -33.26 -5.29 8.13
CA ILE A 62 -32.70 -4.78 6.88
C ILE A 62 -32.87 -3.26 6.76
N ILE A 63 -31.75 -2.57 6.61
CA ILE A 63 -31.68 -1.17 6.23
C ILE A 63 -31.31 -1.06 4.76
N GLN A 64 -32.19 -0.46 3.96
CA GLN A 64 -31.93 -0.12 2.57
C GLN A 64 -31.65 1.37 2.45
N ILE A 65 -30.53 1.74 1.85
CA ILE A 65 -30.16 3.12 1.51
C ILE A 65 -30.27 3.26 -0.01
N ASP A 66 -31.14 4.14 -0.48
CA ASP A 66 -31.40 4.35 -1.90
C ASP A 66 -30.96 5.76 -2.31
N GLY A 67 -29.75 5.86 -2.88
CA GLY A 67 -29.10 7.10 -3.24
C GLY A 67 -27.58 7.10 -2.97
N ASP A 68 -26.90 8.11 -3.49
CA ASP A 68 -25.45 8.28 -3.29
C ASP A 68 -25.15 8.81 -1.89
N VAL A 69 -24.39 8.04 -1.11
CA VAL A 69 -23.92 8.36 0.23
C VAL A 69 -22.39 8.33 0.32
N SER A 70 -21.69 8.66 -0.79
CA SER A 70 -20.23 8.78 -0.89
C SER A 70 -19.62 9.75 0.13
N ARG A 71 -20.42 10.66 0.66
CA ARG A 71 -20.01 11.67 1.66
C ARG A 71 -20.48 11.34 3.07
N VAL A 72 -21.01 10.13 3.29
CA VAL A 72 -21.44 9.65 4.61
C VAL A 72 -20.45 8.60 5.10
N LYS A 73 -19.88 8.85 6.27
CA LYS A 73 -18.90 8.00 6.93
C LYS A 73 -19.56 7.10 7.96
N TYR A 74 -18.88 6.02 8.35
CA TYR A 74 -19.23 5.15 9.48
C TYR A 74 -20.53 4.35 9.36
N ILE A 75 -21.12 4.25 8.16
CA ILE A 75 -22.31 3.42 7.97
C ILE A 75 -21.99 1.96 8.35
N GLY A 76 -22.81 1.35 9.19
CA GLY A 76 -22.62 -0.02 9.70
C GLY A 76 -21.46 -0.17 10.68
N ALA A 77 -20.88 0.91 11.19
CA ALA A 77 -19.82 0.82 12.20
C ALA A 77 -20.31 0.07 13.44
N LYS A 78 -19.50 -0.88 13.92
CA LYS A 78 -19.76 -1.71 15.11
C LYS A 78 -21.03 -2.57 15.03
N MET A 79 -21.65 -2.71 13.86
CA MET A 79 -22.87 -3.51 13.73
C MET A 79 -22.63 -4.97 14.10
N LYS A 80 -23.62 -5.58 14.75
CA LYS A 80 -23.53 -6.96 15.29
C LYS A 80 -24.29 -7.98 14.44
N GLU A 81 -25.42 -7.56 13.86
CA GLU A 81 -26.34 -8.42 13.12
C GLU A 81 -27.16 -7.58 12.13
N GLY A 82 -28.06 -8.24 11.40
CA GLY A 82 -28.88 -7.64 10.35
C GLY A 82 -28.12 -7.33 9.07
N GLN A 83 -28.76 -6.60 8.17
CA GLN A 83 -28.24 -6.32 6.84
C GLN A 83 -28.39 -4.85 6.44
N ILE A 84 -27.35 -4.30 5.79
CA ILE A 84 -27.40 -2.99 5.13
C ILE A 84 -27.23 -3.19 3.63
N ILE A 85 -28.12 -2.61 2.82
CA ILE A 85 -28.05 -2.61 1.36
C ILE A 85 -27.96 -1.16 0.89
N ILE A 86 -26.88 -0.80 0.19
CA ILE A 86 -26.65 0.56 -0.32
C ILE A 86 -26.74 0.54 -1.85
N ASN A 87 -27.77 1.16 -2.39
CA ASN A 87 -27.96 1.38 -3.83
C ASN A 87 -27.30 2.69 -4.27
N GLY A 88 -25.97 2.73 -4.18
CA GLY A 88 -25.17 3.91 -4.51
C GLY A 88 -23.73 3.77 -4.05
N ASN A 89 -22.98 4.88 -4.10
CA ASN A 89 -21.63 4.96 -3.56
C ASN A 89 -21.66 5.20 -2.04
N VAL A 90 -20.58 4.84 -1.33
CA VAL A 90 -20.45 5.05 0.12
C VAL A 90 -19.09 5.65 0.51
N GLY A 91 -19.11 6.44 1.58
CA GLY A 91 -17.94 7.15 2.10
C GLY A 91 -16.99 6.28 2.91
N LEU A 92 -16.23 6.95 3.78
CA LEU A 92 -15.13 6.36 4.55
C LEU A 92 -15.63 5.47 5.69
N GLN A 93 -14.82 4.49 6.07
CA GLN A 93 -15.02 3.70 7.30
C GLN A 93 -16.36 2.92 7.34
N LEU A 94 -16.82 2.45 6.19
CA LEU A 94 -17.94 1.51 6.11
C LEU A 94 -17.63 0.26 6.92
N GLY A 95 -18.52 -0.13 7.83
CA GLY A 95 -18.38 -1.36 8.61
C GLY A 95 -17.13 -1.40 9.50
N SER A 96 -16.60 -0.24 9.91
CA SER A 96 -15.48 -0.21 10.85
C SER A 96 -15.86 -0.90 12.16
N GLU A 97 -14.99 -1.77 12.67
CA GLU A 97 -15.21 -2.56 13.89
C GLU A 97 -16.47 -3.45 13.85
N MET A 98 -16.99 -3.77 12.66
CA MET A 98 -18.15 -4.65 12.48
C MET A 98 -17.90 -6.02 13.10
N LYS A 99 -18.88 -6.53 13.86
CA LYS A 99 -18.81 -7.81 14.58
C LYS A 99 -19.61 -8.92 13.90
N GLY A 100 -20.65 -8.57 13.15
CA GLY A 100 -21.49 -9.53 12.45
C GLY A 100 -22.53 -8.85 11.56
N GLY A 101 -23.36 -9.64 10.89
CA GLY A 101 -24.31 -9.17 9.87
C GLY A 101 -23.70 -9.06 8.47
N LYS A 102 -24.42 -8.39 7.56
CA LYS A 102 -24.02 -8.23 6.16
C LYS A 102 -24.18 -6.81 5.64
N ILE A 103 -23.17 -6.28 4.96
CA ILE A 103 -23.26 -5.01 4.22
C ILE A 103 -23.07 -5.30 2.74
N LYS A 104 -24.00 -4.85 1.89
CA LYS A 104 -23.89 -4.91 0.43
C LYS A 104 -23.94 -3.53 -0.18
N VAL A 105 -22.95 -3.18 -0.99
CA VAL A 105 -22.86 -1.89 -1.69
C VAL A 105 -22.93 -2.14 -3.20
N ASN A 106 -23.95 -1.59 -3.85
CA ASN A 106 -24.17 -1.71 -5.29
C ASN A 106 -23.42 -0.64 -6.12
N GLY A 107 -22.56 0.16 -5.49
CA GLY A 107 -21.66 1.14 -6.13
C GLY A 107 -20.22 1.02 -5.62
N ASN A 108 -19.50 2.14 -5.60
CA ASN A 108 -18.13 2.21 -5.09
C ASN A 108 -18.10 2.53 -3.59
N ALA A 109 -17.02 2.13 -2.92
CA ALA A 109 -16.74 2.49 -1.55
C ALA A 109 -15.43 3.30 -1.46
N SER A 110 -15.33 4.18 -0.47
CA SER A 110 -14.11 4.96 -0.23
C SER A 110 -13.06 4.12 0.53
N SER A 111 -12.17 4.78 1.28
CA SER A 111 -11.10 4.14 2.05
C SER A 111 -11.54 3.66 3.44
N TRP A 112 -10.69 2.84 4.09
CA TRP A 112 -10.89 2.30 5.45
C TRP A 112 -12.10 1.37 5.63
N ILE A 113 -12.49 0.67 4.58
CA ILE A 113 -13.60 -0.29 4.63
C ILE A 113 -13.26 -1.45 5.55
N GLY A 114 -14.13 -1.79 6.50
CA GLY A 114 -13.92 -2.90 7.42
C GLY A 114 -12.69 -2.76 8.32
N MET A 115 -12.24 -1.53 8.59
CA MET A 115 -11.15 -1.27 9.52
C MET A 115 -11.43 -1.93 10.87
N GLU A 116 -10.48 -2.74 11.37
CA GLU A 116 -10.62 -3.51 12.63
C GLU A 116 -11.89 -4.40 12.72
N MET A 117 -12.42 -4.85 11.58
CA MET A 117 -13.56 -5.78 11.50
C MET A 117 -13.25 -7.10 12.23
N GLN A 118 -14.24 -7.62 12.97
CA GLN A 118 -14.14 -8.83 13.78
C GLN A 118 -14.99 -9.97 13.22
N GLY A 119 -16.05 -9.67 12.48
CA GLY A 119 -16.95 -10.67 11.90
C GLY A 119 -17.98 -10.05 10.96
N GLY A 120 -18.75 -10.91 10.28
CA GLY A 120 -19.73 -10.50 9.27
C GLY A 120 -19.19 -10.50 7.84
N ILE A 121 -19.97 -9.97 6.91
CA ILE A 121 -19.64 -9.95 5.47
C ILE A 121 -19.86 -8.55 4.89
N ILE A 122 -18.84 -8.00 4.24
CA ILE A 122 -18.95 -6.76 3.45
C ILE A 122 -18.74 -7.12 1.98
N GLU A 123 -19.70 -6.80 1.12
CA GLU A 123 -19.67 -7.05 -0.32
C GLU A 123 -19.83 -5.74 -1.09
N ILE A 124 -18.84 -5.38 -1.91
CA ILE A 124 -18.83 -4.16 -2.73
C ILE A 124 -18.81 -4.56 -4.20
N ASN A 125 -19.81 -4.11 -4.95
CA ASN A 125 -19.92 -4.41 -6.38
C ASN A 125 -19.01 -3.55 -7.25
N GLY A 126 -18.67 -2.33 -6.81
CA GLY A 126 -17.73 -1.45 -7.49
C GLY A 126 -16.30 -1.56 -6.99
N ASN A 127 -15.58 -0.44 -7.06
CA ASN A 127 -14.22 -0.30 -6.55
C ASN A 127 -14.22 0.15 -5.07
N ALA A 128 -13.10 -0.07 -4.39
CA ALA A 128 -12.85 0.40 -3.04
C ALA A 128 -11.54 1.22 -2.98
N GLY A 129 -11.47 2.14 -2.02
CA GLY A 129 -10.29 2.98 -1.79
C GLY A 129 -9.13 2.24 -1.11
N ASP A 130 -8.29 3.01 -0.41
CA ASP A 130 -7.14 2.49 0.33
C ASP A 130 -7.55 1.88 1.68
N TYR A 131 -6.63 1.15 2.33
CA TYR A 131 -6.70 0.75 3.74
C TYR A 131 -7.89 -0.17 4.09
N ILE A 132 -8.23 -1.08 3.18
CA ILE A 132 -9.31 -2.05 3.38
C ILE A 132 -8.90 -3.08 4.43
N GLY A 133 -9.73 -3.34 5.44
CA GLY A 133 -9.45 -4.32 6.49
C GLY A 133 -8.22 -3.97 7.35
N CYS A 134 -7.79 -2.70 7.39
CA CYS A 134 -6.56 -2.32 8.05
C CYS A 134 -6.70 -2.13 9.57
N ALA A 135 -5.56 -1.92 10.24
CA ALA A 135 -5.48 -1.40 11.60
C ALA A 135 -5.70 0.12 11.64
N TYR A 136 -6.22 0.61 12.77
CA TYR A 136 -6.21 2.04 13.03
C TYR A 136 -4.77 2.58 13.17
N ARG A 137 -4.58 3.87 12.92
CA ARG A 137 -3.25 4.50 12.99
C ARG A 137 -2.64 4.36 14.39
N GLY A 138 -1.41 3.87 14.45
CA GLY A 138 -0.68 3.62 15.70
C GLY A 138 -1.05 2.29 16.39
N ASN A 139 -2.05 1.58 15.87
CA ASN A 139 -2.34 0.21 16.28
C ASN A 139 -1.64 -0.77 15.33
N TRP A 140 -1.33 -1.94 15.85
CA TRP A 140 -0.64 -3.02 15.15
C TRP A 140 -1.57 -4.21 14.88
N ARG A 141 -2.86 -4.11 15.21
CA ARG A 141 -3.86 -5.19 15.08
C ARG A 141 -5.10 -4.68 14.36
N GLY A 142 -5.21 -5.01 13.08
CA GLY A 142 -6.31 -4.64 12.20
C GLY A 142 -7.49 -5.60 12.26
N MET A 143 -8.00 -5.98 11.08
CA MET A 143 -9.09 -6.94 10.94
C MET A 143 -8.75 -8.28 11.65
N LYS A 144 -9.67 -8.78 12.47
CA LYS A 144 -9.55 -10.00 13.30
C LYS A 144 -10.52 -11.11 12.88
N GLY A 145 -11.30 -10.89 11.83
CA GLY A 145 -12.27 -11.87 11.34
C GLY A 145 -13.29 -11.24 10.40
N GLY A 146 -14.16 -12.08 9.84
CA GLY A 146 -15.14 -11.68 8.83
C GLY A 146 -14.61 -11.81 7.40
N LYS A 147 -15.45 -11.41 6.44
CA LYS A 147 -15.15 -11.51 5.00
C LYS A 147 -15.45 -10.20 4.28
N ILE A 148 -14.46 -9.68 3.55
CA ILE A 148 -14.61 -8.52 2.67
C ILE A 148 -14.44 -8.98 1.22
N ILE A 149 -15.43 -8.69 0.36
CA ILE A 149 -15.43 -9.05 -1.07
C ILE A 149 -15.58 -7.77 -1.87
N ILE A 150 -14.65 -7.50 -2.79
CA ILE A 150 -14.69 -6.36 -3.69
C ILE A 150 -14.64 -6.87 -5.12
N ASN A 151 -15.71 -6.62 -5.87
CA ASN A 151 -15.84 -7.08 -7.25
C ASN A 151 -15.00 -6.24 -8.23
N GLY A 152 -14.67 -4.99 -7.89
CA GLY A 152 -13.77 -4.13 -8.64
C GLY A 152 -12.33 -4.13 -8.12
N ASN A 153 -11.66 -2.98 -8.28
CA ASN A 153 -10.30 -2.72 -7.82
C ASN A 153 -10.29 -2.19 -6.37
N ALA A 154 -9.16 -2.36 -5.69
CA ALA A 154 -8.85 -1.82 -4.38
C ALA A 154 -7.60 -0.94 -4.42
N GLY A 155 -7.52 0.04 -3.52
CA GLY A 155 -6.37 0.93 -3.37
C GLY A 155 -5.17 0.27 -2.69
N ASN A 156 -4.34 1.09 -2.04
CA ASN A 156 -3.13 0.69 -1.35
C ASN A 156 -3.41 0.15 0.05
N ASN A 157 -2.45 -0.57 0.64
CA ASN A 157 -2.46 -1.02 2.04
C ASN A 157 -3.68 -1.88 2.42
N VAL A 158 -4.21 -2.65 1.48
CA VAL A 158 -5.26 -3.65 1.76
C VAL A 158 -4.74 -4.67 2.76
N GLY A 159 -5.49 -4.96 3.81
CA GLY A 159 -5.11 -5.89 4.87
C GLY A 159 -3.93 -5.41 5.73
N GLY A 160 -3.65 -4.10 5.78
CA GLY A 160 -2.57 -3.55 6.60
C GLY A 160 -2.72 -3.89 8.08
N GLY A 161 -1.83 -4.70 8.64
CA GLY A 161 -1.92 -5.16 10.03
C GLY A 161 -3.01 -6.22 10.30
N MET A 162 -3.53 -6.87 9.25
CA MET A 162 -4.58 -7.90 9.35
C MET A 162 -4.14 -9.07 10.24
N VAL A 163 -4.99 -9.43 11.20
CA VAL A 163 -4.75 -10.51 12.18
C VAL A 163 -5.45 -11.79 11.76
N ASP A 164 -6.68 -11.71 11.25
CA ASP A 164 -7.44 -12.86 10.75
C ASP A 164 -8.61 -12.38 9.84
N GLY A 165 -9.30 -13.32 9.20
CA GLY A 165 -10.41 -13.07 8.26
C GLY A 165 -10.03 -13.29 6.81
N ILE A 166 -10.93 -12.93 5.89
CA ILE A 166 -10.75 -13.11 4.44
C ILE A 166 -11.02 -11.81 3.70
N ILE A 167 -10.07 -11.36 2.88
CA ILE A 167 -10.27 -10.26 1.92
C ILE A 167 -10.12 -10.82 0.50
N HIS A 168 -11.17 -10.71 -0.32
CA HIS A 168 -11.15 -11.16 -1.71
C HIS A 168 -11.40 -9.98 -2.65
N ILE A 169 -10.38 -9.60 -3.42
CA ILE A 169 -10.41 -8.58 -4.46
C ILE A 169 -10.46 -9.27 -5.82
N LYS A 170 -11.53 -9.07 -6.58
CA LYS A 170 -11.67 -9.65 -7.94
C LYS A 170 -10.93 -8.84 -9.00
N GLY A 171 -10.70 -7.55 -8.77
CA GLY A 171 -9.89 -6.68 -9.62
C GLY A 171 -8.42 -6.63 -9.19
N ASN A 172 -7.81 -5.48 -9.41
CA ASN A 172 -6.43 -5.18 -9.03
C ASN A 172 -6.36 -4.54 -7.64
N VAL A 173 -5.21 -4.66 -6.98
CA VAL A 173 -4.87 -3.97 -5.72
C VAL A 173 -3.68 -3.05 -5.92
N GLY A 174 -3.63 -1.95 -5.17
CA GLY A 174 -2.49 -1.05 -5.14
C GLY A 174 -1.27 -1.62 -4.41
N ASN A 175 -0.41 -0.71 -3.94
CA ASN A 175 0.84 -1.03 -3.29
C ASN A 175 0.64 -1.54 -1.86
N PHE A 176 1.63 -2.28 -1.34
CA PHE A 176 1.69 -2.70 0.06
C PHE A 176 0.49 -3.54 0.52
N CYS A 177 -0.06 -4.36 -0.37
CA CYS A 177 -1.09 -5.33 -0.02
C CYS A 177 -0.57 -6.31 1.04
N GLY A 178 -1.23 -6.41 2.18
CA GLY A 178 -0.84 -7.26 3.31
C GLY A 178 0.36 -6.75 4.09
N ILE A 179 0.63 -5.45 4.09
CA ILE A 179 1.70 -4.87 4.92
C ILE A 179 1.48 -5.17 6.41
N GLN A 180 2.51 -5.63 7.11
CA GLN A 180 2.45 -6.02 8.53
C GLN A 180 1.37 -7.07 8.86
N MET A 181 0.97 -7.89 7.87
CA MET A 181 -0.03 -8.94 8.05
C MET A 181 0.47 -9.99 9.04
N LYS A 182 -0.39 -10.37 9.99
CA LYS A 182 -0.13 -11.34 11.06
C LYS A 182 -0.84 -12.66 10.84
N GLY A 183 -1.97 -12.65 10.14
CA GLY A 183 -2.79 -13.81 9.86
C GLY A 183 -3.96 -13.49 8.92
N GLY A 184 -4.80 -14.50 8.65
CA GLY A 184 -5.89 -14.40 7.68
C GLY A 184 -5.47 -14.70 6.24
N GLU A 185 -6.38 -14.45 5.31
CA GLU A 185 -6.19 -14.70 3.87
C GLU A 185 -6.58 -13.50 3.01
N ILE A 186 -5.68 -13.09 2.12
CA ILE A 186 -5.95 -12.08 1.08
C ILE A 186 -5.85 -12.75 -0.29
N ILE A 187 -6.92 -12.66 -1.09
CA ILE A 187 -7.00 -13.23 -2.43
C ILE A 187 -7.20 -12.08 -3.42
N VAL A 188 -6.32 -11.99 -4.41
CA VAL A 188 -6.37 -10.99 -5.49
C VAL A 188 -6.42 -11.72 -6.83
N ASP A 189 -7.53 -11.60 -7.55
CA ASP A 189 -7.69 -12.22 -8.87
C ASP A 189 -6.94 -11.43 -9.97
N GLY A 190 -6.78 -10.12 -9.81
CA GLY A 190 -6.02 -9.25 -10.69
C GLY A 190 -4.55 -9.07 -10.30
N ASN A 191 -3.98 -7.94 -10.68
CA ASN A 191 -2.60 -7.55 -10.39
C ASN A 191 -2.48 -6.91 -9.00
N ALA A 192 -1.28 -6.93 -8.43
CA ALA A 192 -0.93 -6.18 -7.24
C ALA A 192 0.21 -5.22 -7.52
N GLY A 193 0.22 -4.08 -6.82
CA GLY A 193 1.31 -3.12 -6.89
C GLY A 193 2.61 -3.65 -6.27
N ARG A 194 3.50 -2.74 -5.88
CA ARG A 194 4.77 -3.12 -5.27
C ARG A 194 4.62 -3.66 -3.86
N ALA A 195 5.61 -4.47 -3.47
CA ALA A 195 5.84 -4.93 -2.11
C ALA A 195 4.63 -5.59 -1.43
N PRO A 196 3.94 -6.56 -2.07
CA PRO A 196 2.94 -7.35 -1.36
C PRO A 196 3.60 -8.14 -0.22
N GLY A 197 2.96 -8.16 0.95
CA GLY A 197 3.44 -8.85 2.14
C GLY A 197 4.62 -8.18 2.85
N ALA A 198 4.90 -6.90 2.59
CA ALA A 198 5.96 -6.18 3.30
C ALA A 198 5.80 -6.30 4.83
N GLU A 199 6.86 -6.68 5.54
CA GLU A 199 6.85 -6.85 7.00
C GLU A 199 5.79 -7.85 7.49
N MET A 200 5.32 -8.78 6.65
CA MET A 200 4.34 -9.79 7.09
C MET A 200 5.00 -10.82 8.01
N VAL A 201 4.32 -11.16 9.10
CA VAL A 201 4.78 -12.18 10.07
C VAL A 201 3.97 -13.48 9.99
N GLY A 202 2.82 -13.45 9.32
CA GLY A 202 1.94 -14.60 9.15
C GLY A 202 0.80 -14.33 8.17
N GLY A 203 -0.05 -15.34 7.96
CA GLY A 203 -1.16 -15.27 7.01
C GLY A 203 -0.77 -15.66 5.58
N LYS A 204 -1.75 -15.61 4.67
CA LYS A 204 -1.61 -16.04 3.29
C LYS A 204 -2.08 -14.95 2.32
N ILE A 205 -1.24 -14.59 1.37
CA ILE A 205 -1.58 -13.66 0.28
C ILE A 205 -1.48 -14.42 -1.04
N GLN A 206 -2.57 -14.50 -1.80
CA GLN A 206 -2.64 -15.18 -3.10
C GLN A 206 -2.95 -14.17 -4.21
N ILE A 207 -2.03 -14.03 -5.16
CA ILE A 207 -2.14 -13.09 -6.28
C ILE A 207 -2.13 -13.86 -7.60
N LYS A 208 -3.27 -13.84 -8.31
CA LYS A 208 -3.45 -14.55 -9.59
C LYS A 208 -2.94 -13.76 -10.80
N GLY A 209 -2.72 -12.46 -10.66
CA GLY A 209 -2.16 -11.57 -11.69
C GLY A 209 -0.64 -11.39 -11.60
N LYS A 210 -0.17 -10.23 -12.08
CA LYS A 210 1.21 -9.78 -11.99
C LYS A 210 1.42 -8.97 -10.70
N ILE A 211 2.64 -8.99 -10.16
CA ILE A 211 3.09 -8.06 -9.13
C ILE A 211 4.14 -7.12 -9.72
N ASP A 212 4.25 -5.89 -9.24
CA ASP A 212 5.26 -4.96 -9.76
C ASP A 212 6.68 -5.30 -9.27
N SER A 213 6.81 -5.73 -8.02
CA SER A 213 8.11 -6.11 -7.43
C SER A 213 7.94 -7.07 -6.25
N LEU A 214 8.80 -8.08 -6.17
CA LEU A 214 8.96 -8.91 -4.98
C LEU A 214 10.01 -8.30 -4.04
N LEU A 215 9.73 -8.28 -2.74
CA LEU A 215 10.72 -7.82 -1.75
C LEU A 215 11.85 -8.86 -1.61
N PRO A 216 13.12 -8.43 -1.47
CA PRO A 216 14.25 -9.34 -1.29
C PRO A 216 14.17 -10.25 -0.06
N GLY A 217 13.35 -9.88 0.94
CA GLY A 217 13.15 -10.65 2.16
C GLY A 217 12.25 -11.88 2.00
N PHE A 218 11.74 -12.17 0.79
CA PHE A 218 10.96 -13.38 0.52
C PHE A 218 11.82 -14.51 -0.03
N LYS A 219 11.74 -15.68 0.62
CA LYS A 219 12.40 -16.91 0.19
C LYS A 219 11.42 -17.81 -0.56
N HIS A 220 11.78 -18.23 -1.77
CA HIS A 220 11.00 -19.24 -2.50
C HIS A 220 11.07 -20.59 -1.78
N ILE A 221 9.92 -21.22 -1.53
CA ILE A 221 9.84 -22.52 -0.83
C ILE A 221 9.36 -23.65 -1.75
N GLU A 222 8.31 -23.42 -2.53
CA GLU A 222 7.71 -24.46 -3.39
C GLU A 222 6.91 -23.87 -4.56
N THR A 223 6.49 -24.73 -5.49
CA THR A 223 5.51 -24.36 -6.52
C THR A 223 4.30 -25.29 -6.42
N LEU A 224 3.11 -24.71 -6.25
CA LEU A 224 1.86 -25.46 -6.12
C LEU A 224 0.96 -25.22 -7.33
N LYS A 225 0.13 -26.21 -7.67
CA LYS A 225 -0.94 -26.05 -8.66
C LYS A 225 -2.28 -25.90 -7.92
N ILE A 226 -2.96 -24.77 -8.10
CA ILE A 226 -4.28 -24.47 -7.51
C ILE A 226 -5.18 -23.97 -8.64
N ASP A 227 -6.36 -24.57 -8.81
CA ASP A 227 -7.36 -24.17 -9.82
C ASP A 227 -6.77 -24.00 -11.24
N ASN A 228 -5.96 -24.97 -11.69
CA ASN A 228 -5.23 -24.94 -12.96
C ASN A 228 -4.18 -23.82 -13.13
N LEU A 229 -3.93 -23.03 -12.09
CA LEU A 229 -2.85 -22.05 -12.06
C LEU A 229 -1.66 -22.59 -11.26
N LEU A 230 -0.46 -22.31 -11.75
CA LEU A 230 0.78 -22.58 -11.01
C LEU A 230 1.13 -21.37 -10.15
N PHE A 231 1.32 -21.56 -8.86
CA PHE A 231 1.74 -20.55 -7.89
C PHE A 231 3.14 -20.86 -7.37
N MET A 232 4.03 -19.88 -7.40
CA MET A 232 5.26 -19.91 -6.64
C MET A 232 4.94 -19.41 -5.23
N VAL A 233 5.30 -20.21 -4.23
CA VAL A 233 5.05 -19.90 -2.82
C VAL A 233 6.34 -19.38 -2.23
N PHE A 234 6.24 -18.22 -1.59
CA PHE A 234 7.31 -17.56 -0.88
C PHE A 234 6.99 -17.48 0.60
N GLU A 235 8.00 -17.69 1.42
CA GLU A 235 7.96 -17.51 2.86
C GLU A 235 8.73 -16.23 3.22
N GLY A 236 8.14 -15.38 4.06
CA GLY A 236 8.68 -14.08 4.43
C GLY A 236 7.70 -13.30 5.30
N ASP A 237 8.00 -12.05 5.66
CA ASP A 237 9.17 -11.25 5.26
C ASP A 237 10.34 -11.48 6.23
N LEU A 238 11.52 -11.86 5.72
CA LEU A 238 12.72 -12.12 6.54
C LEU A 238 13.27 -10.86 7.23
N SER A 239 12.73 -9.67 6.96
CA SER A 239 13.00 -8.48 7.79
C SER A 239 12.48 -8.63 9.21
N GLU A 240 11.47 -9.48 9.43
CA GLU A 240 10.84 -9.72 10.72
C GLU A 240 11.42 -10.95 11.42
N LYS A 241 11.42 -10.91 12.76
CA LYS A 241 11.90 -12.04 13.59
C LYS A 241 11.02 -13.28 13.45
N ILE A 242 9.73 -13.08 13.22
CA ILE A 242 8.75 -14.12 12.94
C ILE A 242 8.29 -13.88 11.51
N HIS A 243 8.48 -14.87 10.63
CA HIS A 243 8.32 -14.69 9.19
C HIS A 243 7.55 -15.88 8.58
N ASN A 244 6.44 -16.26 9.22
CA ASN A 244 5.60 -17.40 8.79
C ASN A 244 4.56 -17.01 7.73
N GLY A 245 4.75 -15.85 7.09
CA GLY A 245 3.86 -15.34 6.06
C GLY A 245 4.05 -16.08 4.74
N LYS A 246 2.95 -16.41 4.07
CA LYS A 246 2.96 -17.10 2.78
C LYS A 246 2.47 -16.18 1.68
N LEU A 247 3.37 -15.79 0.77
CA LEU A 247 3.04 -15.05 -0.44
C LEU A 247 3.03 -16.00 -1.64
N MET A 248 1.87 -16.15 -2.28
CA MET A 248 1.65 -17.02 -3.43
C MET A 248 1.42 -16.18 -4.67
N ILE A 249 2.32 -16.26 -5.64
CA ILE A 249 2.25 -15.48 -6.88
C ILE A 249 2.15 -16.39 -8.09
N ASN A 250 1.33 -16.01 -9.07
CA ASN A 250 1.18 -16.77 -10.30
C ASN A 250 2.52 -16.93 -11.03
N LYS A 251 2.99 -18.17 -11.20
CA LYS A 251 4.26 -18.53 -11.83
C LYS A 251 4.37 -17.96 -13.24
N ASN A 252 3.41 -18.29 -14.09
CA ASN A 252 3.47 -17.98 -15.53
C ASN A 252 3.51 -16.46 -15.78
N LYS A 253 2.85 -15.68 -14.92
CA LYS A 253 2.81 -14.21 -15.04
C LYS A 253 4.02 -13.51 -14.41
N ASN A 254 4.70 -14.15 -13.45
CA ASN A 254 5.74 -13.53 -12.62
C ASN A 254 7.12 -14.22 -12.72
N MET A 255 7.34 -15.07 -13.73
CA MET A 255 8.65 -15.69 -14.00
C MET A 255 9.79 -14.67 -14.08
N HIS A 256 9.48 -13.47 -14.58
CA HIS A 256 10.44 -12.38 -14.73
C HIS A 256 10.98 -11.85 -13.39
N ILE A 257 10.21 -11.99 -12.30
CA ILE A 257 10.58 -11.54 -10.95
C ILE A 257 11.42 -12.61 -10.22
N VAL A 258 11.12 -13.88 -10.44
CA VAL A 258 11.73 -15.00 -9.70
C VAL A 258 13.05 -15.47 -10.29
N THR A 259 13.19 -15.42 -11.61
CA THR A 259 14.45 -15.82 -12.28
C THR A 259 15.57 -14.79 -12.11
N GLY A 260 15.35 -13.76 -11.29
CA GLY A 260 16.28 -12.64 -11.18
C GLY A 260 16.42 -11.88 -12.49
N SER A 261 15.45 -12.00 -13.41
CA SER A 261 15.45 -11.16 -14.60
C SER A 261 14.92 -9.76 -14.28
N VAL A 262 15.72 -9.00 -13.52
CA VAL A 262 16.16 -7.72 -14.08
C VAL A 262 16.61 -8.07 -15.50
N PRO A 263 16.06 -7.49 -16.57
CA PRO A 263 16.28 -7.92 -17.96
C PRO A 263 17.67 -8.54 -18.11
N ARG A 264 17.72 -9.86 -18.34
CA ARG A 264 18.85 -10.76 -18.06
C ARG A 264 20.01 -10.62 -19.06
N LYS A 265 20.24 -9.38 -19.48
CA LYS A 265 21.52 -8.81 -19.85
C LYS A 265 21.48 -7.43 -19.23
N GLN A 266 22.44 -7.10 -18.35
CA GLN A 266 22.80 -5.71 -18.13
C GLN A 266 22.82 -5.02 -19.50
N LYS A 267 21.79 -4.23 -19.80
CA LYS A 267 21.69 -3.65 -21.12
C LYS A 267 22.55 -2.41 -21.05
N LEU A 268 23.78 -2.54 -21.53
CA LEU A 268 24.55 -1.36 -21.87
C LEU A 268 23.73 -0.64 -22.94
N THR A 269 23.12 0.46 -22.54
CA THR A 269 22.37 1.36 -23.43
C THR A 269 23.26 2.52 -23.83
N GLU A 270 22.80 3.36 -24.75
CA GLU A 270 23.45 4.64 -25.05
C GLU A 270 23.60 5.53 -23.80
N LYS A 271 22.70 5.39 -22.81
CA LYS A 271 22.74 6.11 -21.53
C LYS A 271 23.68 5.49 -20.50
N GLY A 272 24.14 4.25 -20.72
CA GLY A 272 24.95 3.48 -19.78
C GLY A 272 24.30 2.17 -19.35
N LEU A 273 24.87 1.58 -18.29
CA LEU A 273 24.44 0.34 -17.67
C LEU A 273 23.12 0.54 -16.92
N ALA A 274 22.05 -0.12 -17.38
CA ALA A 274 20.76 -0.09 -16.69
C ALA A 274 20.78 -0.98 -15.43
N VAL A 275 20.54 -0.40 -14.26
CA VAL A 275 20.58 -1.08 -12.94
C VAL A 275 19.51 -0.55 -12.00
N ILE A 276 19.21 -1.31 -10.95
CA ILE A 276 18.30 -0.89 -9.87
C ILE A 276 19.08 -0.21 -8.73
N TYR A 277 18.73 1.03 -8.43
CA TYR A 277 19.26 1.81 -7.33
C TYR A 277 18.52 1.53 -6.02
N ASN A 278 19.29 1.24 -4.97
CA ASN A 278 18.83 1.16 -3.60
C ASN A 278 19.63 2.09 -2.68
N SER A 279 18.95 2.70 -1.71
CA SER A 279 19.56 3.51 -0.66
C SER A 279 19.17 3.02 0.73
N GLY A 280 20.08 3.26 1.68
CA GLY A 280 19.96 2.85 3.06
C GLY A 280 20.99 3.56 3.94
N SER A 281 20.76 3.52 5.24
CA SER A 281 21.73 4.05 6.22
C SER A 281 22.91 3.10 6.34
N THR A 282 24.12 3.63 6.43
CA THR A 282 25.30 2.86 6.83
C THR A 282 25.76 3.30 8.22
N ILE A 283 26.55 2.47 8.91
CA ILE A 283 27.02 2.79 10.28
C ILE A 283 27.80 4.11 10.28
N LYS A 284 28.81 4.24 9.41
CA LYS A 284 29.68 5.43 9.31
C LYS A 284 28.92 6.69 8.87
N GLN A 285 28.07 6.58 7.85
CA GLN A 285 27.22 7.69 7.42
C GLN A 285 26.27 8.13 8.55
N GLY A 286 25.72 7.18 9.31
CA GLY A 286 24.85 7.46 10.45
C GLY A 286 25.57 8.21 11.57
N GLU A 287 26.81 7.84 11.87
CA GLU A 287 27.67 8.52 12.85
C GLU A 287 27.94 9.97 12.45
N ILE A 288 28.37 10.23 11.22
CA ILE A 288 28.67 11.57 10.71
C ILE A 288 27.43 12.46 10.74
N ILE A 289 26.29 11.94 10.27
CA ILE A 289 25.02 12.69 10.21
C ILE A 289 24.48 13.01 11.60
N LYS A 290 24.49 12.04 12.52
CA LYS A 290 23.97 12.23 13.88
C LYS A 290 24.91 13.08 14.73
N GLY A 291 26.20 13.08 14.43
CA GLY A 291 27.19 13.97 15.02
C GLY A 291 27.11 15.43 14.55
N GLY A 292 26.14 15.80 13.70
CA GLY A 292 25.93 17.17 13.23
C GLY A 292 26.92 17.64 12.17
N LYS A 293 27.83 16.77 11.70
CA LYS A 293 28.90 17.10 10.74
C LYS A 293 28.43 16.92 9.29
N LYS A 294 27.23 17.40 8.98
CA LYS A 294 26.76 17.51 7.60
C LYS A 294 27.57 18.64 6.95
N LEU A 295 27.97 18.50 5.69
CA LEU A 295 28.81 19.45 4.92
C LEU A 295 30.34 19.31 5.09
N THR A 296 30.85 18.32 5.81
CA THR A 296 32.31 18.09 5.90
C THR A 296 32.85 17.30 4.70
N SER A 297 34.17 17.37 4.49
CA SER A 297 34.88 16.48 3.54
C SER A 297 34.64 15.01 3.83
N ASP A 298 34.56 14.63 5.11
CA ASP A 298 34.27 13.26 5.55
C ASP A 298 32.87 12.82 5.15
N TYR A 299 31.90 13.74 5.20
CA TYR A 299 30.54 13.48 4.73
C TYR A 299 30.51 13.20 3.23
N ILE A 300 31.25 13.99 2.43
CA ILE A 300 31.39 13.77 0.98
C ILE A 300 32.05 12.42 0.72
N GLU A 301 33.19 12.17 1.36
CA GLU A 301 33.98 10.95 1.13
C GLU A 301 33.18 9.69 1.47
N GLU A 302 32.38 9.69 2.55
CA GLU A 302 31.56 8.55 2.94
C GLU A 302 30.25 8.42 2.15
N CYS A 303 29.60 9.53 1.80
CA CYS A 303 28.24 9.50 1.24
C CYS A 303 28.17 9.64 -0.28
N ALA A 304 29.16 10.26 -0.94
CA ALA A 304 29.22 10.39 -2.39
C ALA A 304 29.81 9.14 -3.07
N ARG A 305 29.31 7.96 -2.67
CA ARG A 305 29.78 6.65 -3.14
C ARG A 305 28.67 5.85 -3.81
N CYS A 306 29.03 5.13 -4.87
CA CYS A 306 28.19 4.17 -5.56
C CYS A 306 28.83 2.79 -5.41
N TYR A 307 28.27 1.96 -4.53
CA TYR A 307 28.65 0.56 -4.38
C TYR A 307 28.01 -0.25 -5.48
N ILE A 308 28.83 -1.02 -6.20
CA ILE A 308 28.44 -1.74 -7.42
C ILE A 308 29.20 -3.06 -7.48
N ASN A 309 28.53 -4.10 -7.99
CA ASN A 309 29.16 -5.40 -8.14
C ASN A 309 30.40 -5.30 -9.08
N PRO A 310 31.52 -5.99 -8.77
CA PRO A 310 32.70 -5.99 -9.64
C PRO A 310 32.41 -6.39 -11.09
N SER A 311 31.52 -7.36 -11.34
CA SER A 311 31.10 -7.78 -12.69
C SER A 311 30.45 -6.62 -13.45
N ASP A 312 29.53 -5.89 -12.79
CA ASP A 312 28.83 -4.73 -13.37
C ASP A 312 29.79 -3.57 -13.65
N LEU A 313 30.69 -3.31 -12.70
CA LEU A 313 31.67 -2.23 -12.81
C LEU A 313 32.66 -2.48 -13.98
N ALA A 314 33.01 -3.76 -14.21
CA ALA A 314 33.83 -4.16 -15.34
C ALA A 314 33.17 -3.87 -16.69
N LEU A 315 31.84 -4.03 -16.80
CA LEU A 315 31.08 -3.74 -18.04
C LEU A 315 31.15 -2.28 -18.46
N ILE A 316 31.40 -1.36 -17.52
CA ILE A 316 31.58 0.08 -17.78
C ILE A 316 33.03 0.54 -17.72
N GLY A 317 33.98 -0.41 -17.73
CA GLY A 317 35.42 -0.15 -17.85
C GLY A 317 36.12 0.24 -16.54
N ASN A 318 35.62 -0.27 -15.40
CA ASN A 318 36.22 -0.07 -14.07
C ASN A 318 36.57 1.38 -13.70
N PRO A 319 35.65 2.35 -13.89
CA PRO A 319 35.95 3.74 -13.63
C PRO A 319 36.03 4.02 -12.12
N LYS A 320 36.90 4.96 -11.71
CA LYS A 320 36.95 5.45 -10.31
C LYS A 320 35.75 6.34 -9.94
N LYS A 321 35.10 6.93 -10.95
CA LYS A 321 33.93 7.80 -10.81
C LYS A 321 32.86 7.41 -11.82
N VAL A 322 31.62 7.39 -11.38
CA VAL A 322 30.45 7.09 -12.20
C VAL A 322 29.48 8.24 -12.18
N VAL A 323 28.79 8.43 -13.30
CA VAL A 323 27.57 9.23 -13.34
C VAL A 323 26.40 8.28 -13.24
N VAL A 324 25.54 8.55 -12.27
CA VAL A 324 24.26 7.85 -12.10
C VAL A 324 23.16 8.80 -12.51
N GLU A 325 22.30 8.37 -13.44
CA GLU A 325 21.24 9.18 -14.03
C GLU A 325 19.88 8.51 -13.88
N CYS A 326 18.88 9.30 -13.54
CA CYS A 326 17.47 8.92 -13.51
C CYS A 326 16.64 10.07 -14.07
N GLU A 327 15.86 9.81 -15.12
CA GLU A 327 15.05 10.83 -15.82
C GLU A 327 15.92 12.03 -16.27
N ASN A 328 15.68 13.23 -15.72
CA ASN A 328 16.43 14.45 -16.03
C ASN A 328 17.44 14.81 -14.92
N ARG A 329 17.71 13.90 -13.98
CA ARG A 329 18.53 14.12 -12.79
C ARG A 329 19.76 13.23 -12.85
N LYS A 330 20.92 13.78 -12.51
CA LYS A 330 22.18 13.04 -12.50
C LYS A 330 23.04 13.44 -11.31
N VAL A 331 23.83 12.49 -10.83
CA VAL A 331 24.82 12.72 -9.78
C VAL A 331 26.11 11.98 -10.09
N VAL A 332 27.24 12.62 -9.80
CA VAL A 332 28.56 12.01 -9.96
C VAL A 332 29.01 11.45 -8.61
N LEU A 333 29.42 10.19 -8.59
CA LEU A 333 29.78 9.45 -7.38
C LEU A 333 31.12 8.74 -7.56
N LYS A 334 31.81 8.50 -6.46
CA LYS A 334 32.97 7.60 -6.41
C LYS A 334 32.48 6.17 -6.55
N ALA A 335 33.00 5.43 -7.52
CA ALA A 335 32.65 4.02 -7.69
C ALA A 335 33.41 3.16 -6.67
N VAL A 336 32.70 2.26 -6.02
CA VAL A 336 33.27 1.30 -5.06
C VAL A 336 32.83 -0.09 -5.48
N ALA A 337 33.80 -0.94 -5.85
CA ALA A 337 33.54 -2.33 -6.15
C ALA A 337 33.21 -3.08 -4.86
N ASP A 338 32.07 -3.75 -4.82
CA ASP A 338 31.59 -4.47 -3.64
C ASP A 338 30.91 -5.78 -4.07
N PRO A 339 31.50 -6.95 -3.76
CA PRO A 339 30.97 -8.25 -4.18
C PRO A 339 29.66 -8.62 -3.46
N ASP A 340 29.33 -7.97 -2.34
CA ASP A 340 28.08 -8.21 -1.60
C ASP A 340 26.88 -7.51 -2.28
N ILE A 341 27.16 -6.59 -3.21
CA ILE A 341 26.12 -5.98 -4.05
C ILE A 341 25.69 -6.98 -5.13
N ARG A 342 24.39 -7.23 -5.21
CA ARG A 342 23.80 -8.08 -6.25
C ARG A 342 24.01 -7.47 -7.63
N GLU A 343 24.43 -8.29 -8.60
CA GLU A 343 24.52 -7.89 -10.02
C GLU A 343 23.19 -7.27 -10.52
N GLY A 344 23.31 -6.23 -11.35
CA GLY A 344 22.17 -5.46 -11.84
C GLY A 344 21.58 -4.48 -10.81
N THR A 345 22.25 -4.29 -9.67
CA THR A 345 21.86 -3.32 -8.64
C THR A 345 23.03 -2.47 -8.19
N ILE A 346 22.74 -1.28 -7.66
CA ILE A 346 23.71 -0.42 -6.98
C ILE A 346 23.19 0.01 -5.62
N PHE A 347 24.11 0.28 -4.70
CA PHE A 347 23.80 0.87 -3.41
C PHE A 347 24.46 2.24 -3.26
N ILE A 348 23.68 3.25 -2.86
CA ILE A 348 24.19 4.59 -2.55
C ILE A 348 23.77 4.90 -1.10
N PRO A 349 24.72 5.27 -0.21
CA PRO A 349 24.38 5.64 1.16
C PRO A 349 23.35 6.77 1.21
N ARG A 350 22.38 6.63 2.11
CA ARG A 350 21.29 7.61 2.29
C ARG A 350 21.87 9.00 2.60
N SER A 351 21.79 9.91 1.64
CA SER A 351 22.45 11.22 1.71
C SER A 351 21.86 12.20 0.71
N ILE A 352 22.36 13.44 0.71
CA ILE A 352 21.96 14.46 -0.26
C ILE A 352 22.24 14.05 -1.73
N TRP A 353 23.33 13.33 -2.00
CA TRP A 353 23.60 12.80 -3.35
C TRP A 353 22.57 11.74 -3.78
N ALA A 354 22.17 10.87 -2.84
CA ALA A 354 21.13 9.87 -3.07
C ALA A 354 19.74 10.52 -3.31
N ASN A 355 19.48 11.66 -2.67
CA ASN A 355 18.23 12.40 -2.84
C ASN A 355 18.05 12.97 -4.25
N VAL A 356 19.15 13.30 -4.95
CA VAL A 356 19.11 13.75 -6.36
C VAL A 356 18.40 12.73 -7.25
N LEU A 357 18.64 11.43 -7.01
CA LEU A 357 18.08 10.33 -7.79
C LEU A 357 16.69 9.89 -7.30
N THR A 358 16.36 10.19 -6.05
CA THR A 358 15.12 9.73 -5.43
C THR A 358 13.91 10.47 -6.02
N PRO A 359 12.92 9.80 -6.65
CA PRO A 359 11.76 10.48 -7.24
C PRO A 359 10.87 11.12 -6.17
N SER A 360 10.19 12.22 -6.52
CA SER A 360 9.29 12.97 -5.63
C SER A 360 7.98 12.23 -5.33
N TYR A 361 7.66 11.19 -6.10
CA TYR A 361 6.46 10.39 -5.91
C TYR A 361 6.59 9.54 -4.62
N THR A 362 5.69 9.80 -3.66
CA THR A 362 5.69 9.16 -2.34
C THR A 362 4.69 8.02 -2.18
N GLU A 363 3.90 7.74 -3.22
CA GLU A 363 2.91 6.64 -3.25
C GLU A 363 2.00 6.59 -2.00
N SER A 364 1.60 7.75 -1.50
CA SER A 364 0.75 7.90 -0.31
C SER A 364 1.37 7.40 1.00
N THR A 365 2.67 7.09 1.03
CA THR A 365 3.42 6.70 2.26
C THR A 365 4.03 7.90 2.98
N GLY A 366 3.99 9.09 2.37
CA GLY A 366 4.71 10.28 2.84
C GLY A 366 6.24 10.19 2.71
N SER A 367 6.77 9.05 2.22
CA SER A 367 8.19 8.83 2.00
C SER A 367 8.49 8.60 0.51
N PRO A 368 9.51 9.28 -0.05
CA PRO A 368 9.98 9.03 -1.41
C PRO A 368 10.49 7.60 -1.65
N MET A 369 10.58 7.18 -2.92
CA MET A 369 11.06 5.84 -3.30
C MET A 369 12.59 5.76 -3.25
N TYR A 370 13.15 5.41 -2.08
CA TYR A 370 14.61 5.24 -1.89
C TYR A 370 15.17 3.89 -2.37
N LYS A 371 14.32 2.97 -2.84
CA LYS A 371 14.69 1.61 -3.23
C LYS A 371 13.89 1.18 -4.46
N GLY A 372 14.52 0.41 -5.35
CA GLY A 372 13.85 -0.13 -6.53
C GLY A 372 13.77 0.83 -7.72
N VAL A 373 14.56 1.92 -7.74
CA VAL A 373 14.51 2.93 -8.80
C VAL A 373 15.41 2.50 -9.96
N LEU A 374 14.89 2.49 -11.19
CA LEU A 374 15.71 2.23 -12.37
C LEU A 374 16.61 3.44 -12.67
N VAL A 375 17.91 3.19 -12.79
CA VAL A 375 18.93 4.20 -13.10
C VAL A 375 19.90 3.71 -14.16
N TYR A 376 20.61 4.65 -14.78
CA TYR A 376 21.67 4.37 -15.74
C TYR A 376 23.02 4.79 -15.17
N VAL A 377 23.97 3.87 -15.17
CA VAL A 377 25.33 4.10 -14.65
C VAL A 377 26.31 4.12 -15.81
N ARG A 378 27.09 5.19 -15.92
CA ARG A 378 28.15 5.31 -16.93
C ARG A 378 29.44 5.81 -16.32
N LYS A 379 30.54 5.60 -17.04
CA LYS A 379 31.83 6.23 -16.73
C LYS A 379 31.71 7.75 -16.74
N ALA A 380 32.27 8.38 -15.71
CA ALA A 380 32.40 9.82 -15.64
C ALA A 380 33.51 10.34 -16.57
N SER A 381 33.25 11.46 -17.23
CA SER A 381 34.22 12.22 -18.03
C SER A 381 35.17 13.04 -17.14
N SER A 382 36.21 13.63 -17.72
CA SER A 382 37.13 14.53 -17.00
C SER A 382 36.43 15.78 -16.46
N SER A 383 35.36 16.24 -17.11
CA SER A 383 34.53 17.37 -16.68
C SER A 383 33.52 17.01 -15.58
N ASP A 384 33.23 15.73 -15.36
CA ASP A 384 32.27 15.28 -14.34
C ASP A 384 32.93 15.35 -12.95
N LYS A 385 32.48 16.30 -12.13
CA LYS A 385 32.94 16.52 -10.76
C LYS A 385 31.94 15.97 -9.74
N ILE A 386 32.45 15.39 -8.66
CA ILE A 386 31.65 15.11 -7.47
C ILE A 386 31.42 16.45 -6.80
N LEU A 387 30.16 16.89 -6.78
CA LEU A 387 29.77 18.18 -6.19
C LEU A 387 29.93 18.16 -4.67
N SER A 388 30.25 19.32 -4.09
CA SER A 388 30.20 19.55 -2.65
C SER A 388 28.78 19.41 -2.13
N ALA A 389 28.64 19.35 -0.80
CA ALA A 389 27.32 19.22 -0.21
C ALA A 389 26.43 20.46 -0.46
N GLU A 390 27.04 21.65 -0.43
CA GLU A 390 26.43 22.94 -0.75
C GLU A 390 25.99 23.00 -2.21
N GLU A 391 26.89 22.65 -3.14
CA GLU A 391 26.59 22.63 -4.59
C GLU A 391 25.42 21.69 -4.92
N VAL A 392 25.34 20.53 -4.24
CA VAL A 392 24.20 19.61 -4.39
C VAL A 392 22.91 20.23 -3.87
N ILE A 393 22.93 20.89 -2.72
CA ILE A 393 21.75 21.57 -2.14
C ILE A 393 21.26 22.69 -3.05
N GLU A 394 22.15 23.53 -3.55
CA GLU A 394 21.83 24.60 -4.51
C GLU A 394 21.23 24.04 -5.80
N SER A 395 21.79 22.96 -6.33
CA SER A 395 21.27 22.32 -7.55
C SER A 395 19.85 21.77 -7.41
N MET A 396 19.40 21.51 -6.18
CA MET A 396 18.05 21.05 -5.86
C MET A 396 17.11 22.20 -5.46
N GLY A 397 17.52 23.46 -5.61
CA GLY A 397 16.72 24.64 -5.28
C GLY A 397 16.73 25.01 -3.80
N GLY A 398 17.68 24.47 -3.02
CA GLY A 398 17.97 24.98 -1.68
C GLY A 398 18.60 26.37 -1.75
N LYS A 399 18.29 27.22 -0.76
CA LYS A 399 18.90 28.54 -0.57
C LYS A 399 19.79 28.52 0.65
#